data_AF-A0A7S2S1Q7-F1
#
_entry.id   AF-A0A7S2S1Q7-F1
#
_cell.length_a   1.000
_cell.length_b   1.000
_cell.length_c   1.000
_cell.angle_alpha   90.00
_cell.angle_beta   90.00
_cell.angle_gamma   90.00
#
_symmetry.space_group_name_H-M   'P 1'
#
loop_
_entity.id
_entity.type
_entity.pdbx_description
1 polymer ?
#
loop_
_entity_poly.entity_id
_entity_poly.type
_entity_poly.pdbx_seq_one_letter_code
_entity_poly.pdbx_strand_id
1 'polypeptide(L)'
;MSSAFDAVDKACKALDMAWDVRCRDEDMVQRATENHRRRIDDSRRKIDDARRSVDEKAEQLKAISHLSALIAGFAMIVMVEIQLPDDLHLGLLVIFGGTSAGVVGLMLIAMLSSTMVLIAILKFDCKSVADTASSGRPPRFQSFEEFWTTLCEDDWQMAYQAFTKGVPLFMCVLAQLGWIIFHGYGVKDRNIAASIVTIVAALTSCWWFTHAVSKWGYFIKHSATGEGHVAKEPRLSASFVGGVHVGKQVEEEGEQGTAPRRRGAGELP
;
A
#
# COMPACT_ATOMS: atom_id res chain seq x y z
N MET A 1 -0.87 -6.25 -84.26
CA MET A 1 0.19 -6.12 -83.25
C MET A 1 -0.12 -5.03 -82.20
N SER A 2 -0.53 -3.81 -82.58
CA SER A 2 -0.84 -2.72 -81.61
C SER A 2 -1.87 -3.09 -80.53
N SER A 3 -3.00 -3.69 -80.92
CA SER A 3 -4.08 -4.06 -79.97
C SER A 3 -3.65 -5.08 -78.89
N ALA A 4 -2.72 -5.98 -79.21
CA ALA A 4 -2.22 -6.94 -78.24
C ALA A 4 -1.28 -6.28 -77.20
N PHE A 5 -0.52 -5.26 -77.60
CA PHE A 5 0.37 -4.53 -76.71
C PHE A 5 -0.41 -3.65 -75.73
N ASP A 6 -1.47 -2.98 -76.20
CA ASP A 6 -2.38 -2.19 -75.36
C ASP A 6 -3.13 -3.03 -74.33
N ALA A 7 -3.47 -4.28 -74.68
CA ALA A 7 -4.11 -5.22 -73.76
C ALA A 7 -3.16 -5.65 -72.63
N VAL A 8 -1.88 -5.88 -72.94
CA VAL A 8 -0.85 -6.25 -71.97
C VAL A 8 -0.53 -5.07 -71.03
N ASP A 9 -0.42 -3.85 -71.53
CA ASP A 9 -0.19 -2.66 -70.70
C ASP A 9 -1.34 -2.41 -69.71
N LYS A 10 -2.59 -2.55 -70.18
CA LYS A 10 -3.77 -2.46 -69.29
C LYS A 10 -3.79 -3.55 -68.23
N ALA A 11 -3.44 -4.79 -68.58
CA ALA A 11 -3.35 -5.88 -67.62
C ALA A 11 -2.24 -5.65 -66.59
N CYS A 12 -1.08 -5.14 -67.01
CA CYS A 12 0.03 -4.83 -66.11
C CYS A 12 -0.34 -3.72 -65.11
N LYS A 13 -0.99 -2.64 -65.56
CA LYS A 13 -1.51 -1.57 -64.69
C LYS A 13 -2.60 -2.04 -63.74
N ALA A 14 -3.49 -2.92 -64.20
CA ALA A 14 -4.51 -3.52 -63.33
C ALA A 14 -3.90 -4.40 -62.24
N LEU A 15 -2.85 -5.16 -62.56
CA LEU A 15 -2.09 -5.96 -61.59
C LEU A 15 -1.33 -5.10 -60.58
N ASP A 16 -0.73 -3.99 -61.02
CA ASP A 16 -0.01 -3.05 -60.14
C ASP A 16 -0.96 -2.38 -59.14
N MET A 17 -2.12 -1.90 -59.61
CA MET A 17 -3.16 -1.35 -58.74
C MET A 17 -3.71 -2.40 -57.74
N ALA A 18 -3.92 -3.63 -58.20
CA ALA A 18 -4.39 -4.71 -57.31
C ALA A 18 -3.32 -5.09 -56.27
N TRP A 19 -2.04 -4.99 -56.61
CA TRP A 19 -0.93 -5.21 -55.69
C TRP A 19 -0.86 -4.11 -54.63
N ASP A 20 -0.94 -2.83 -55.03
CA ASP A 20 -0.89 -1.68 -54.11
C ASP A 20 -2.05 -1.69 -53.10
N VAL A 21 -3.27 -2.02 -53.56
CA VAL A 21 -4.43 -2.17 -52.68
C VAL A 21 -4.22 -3.27 -51.63
N ARG A 22 -3.73 -4.44 -52.04
CA ARG A 22 -3.43 -5.55 -51.10
C ARG A 22 -2.34 -5.17 -50.10
N CYS A 23 -1.26 -4.55 -50.56
CA CYS A 23 -0.18 -4.10 -49.67
C CYS A 23 -0.69 -3.09 -48.64
N ARG A 24 -1.60 -2.19 -49.04
CA ARG A 24 -2.22 -1.22 -48.13
C ARG A 24 -3.13 -1.89 -47.10
N ASP A 25 -3.92 -2.88 -47.51
CA ASP A 25 -4.78 -3.64 -46.60
C ASP A 25 -3.96 -4.43 -45.57
N GLU A 26 -2.88 -5.10 -46.00
CA GLU A 26 -1.95 -5.80 -45.11
C GLU A 26 -1.28 -4.85 -44.11
N ASP A 27 -0.84 -3.67 -44.56
CA ASP A 27 -0.24 -2.63 -43.73
C ASP A 27 -1.23 -2.08 -42.69
N MET A 28 -2.50 -1.88 -43.06
CA MET A 28 -3.56 -1.48 -42.12
C MET A 28 -3.82 -2.54 -41.05
N VAL A 29 -3.86 -3.82 -41.42
CA VAL A 29 -4.04 -4.94 -40.47
C VAL A 29 -2.83 -5.08 -39.54
N GLN A 30 -1.61 -4.89 -40.06
CA GLN A 30 -0.39 -4.90 -39.26
C GLN A 30 -0.40 -3.78 -38.22
N ARG A 31 -0.73 -2.55 -38.61
CA ARG A 31 -0.83 -1.41 -37.67
C ARG A 31 -1.91 -1.63 -36.61
N ALA A 32 -3.07 -2.17 -36.99
CA ALA A 32 -4.13 -2.49 -36.03
C ALA A 32 -3.66 -3.52 -34.98
N THR A 33 -2.94 -4.55 -35.44
CA THR A 33 -2.39 -5.59 -34.57
C THR A 33 -1.27 -5.05 -33.67
N GLU A 34 -0.39 -4.22 -34.21
CA GLU A 34 0.69 -3.58 -33.45
C GLU A 34 0.14 -2.62 -32.40
N ASN A 35 -0.84 -1.79 -32.75
CA ASN A 35 -1.53 -0.91 -31.81
C ASN A 35 -2.18 -1.70 -30.67
N HIS A 36 -2.78 -2.86 -30.96
CA HIS A 36 -3.35 -3.72 -29.94
C HIS A 36 -2.26 -4.27 -28.99
N ARG A 37 -1.12 -4.72 -29.53
CA ARG A 37 0.03 -5.18 -28.72
C ARG A 37 0.56 -4.07 -27.82
N ARG A 38 0.75 -2.86 -28.36
CA ARG A 38 1.21 -1.69 -27.58
C ARG A 38 0.29 -1.39 -26.41
N ARG A 39 -1.04 -1.43 -26.61
CA ARG A 39 -2.01 -1.20 -25.52
C ARG A 39 -1.93 -2.27 -24.43
N ILE A 40 -1.68 -3.52 -24.78
CA ILE A 40 -1.48 -4.62 -23.81
C ILE A 40 -0.18 -4.39 -23.04
N ASP A 41 0.91 -4.06 -23.72
CA ASP A 41 2.22 -3.83 -23.10
C ASP A 41 2.20 -2.61 -22.18
N ASP A 42 1.57 -1.51 -22.57
CA ASP A 42 1.39 -0.32 -21.74
C ASP A 42 0.57 -0.63 -20.48
N SER A 43 -0.45 -1.48 -20.60
CA SER A 43 -1.26 -1.91 -19.45
C SER A 43 -0.46 -2.78 -18.48
N ARG A 44 0.43 -3.66 -19.00
CA ARG A 44 1.32 -4.48 -18.18
C ARG A 44 2.31 -3.61 -17.39
N ARG A 45 2.94 -2.63 -18.04
CA ARG A 45 3.85 -1.69 -17.39
C ARG A 45 3.20 -0.98 -16.21
N LYS A 46 1.97 -0.48 -16.38
CA LYS A 46 1.20 0.17 -15.30
C LYS A 46 0.93 -0.76 -14.11
N ILE A 47 0.62 -2.03 -14.37
CA ILE A 47 0.43 -3.03 -13.32
C ILE A 47 1.74 -3.30 -12.58
N ASP A 48 2.84 -3.42 -13.31
CA ASP A 48 4.15 -3.70 -12.73
C ASP A 48 4.67 -2.51 -11.90
N ASP A 49 4.43 -1.28 -12.35
CA ASP A 49 4.72 -0.06 -11.59
C ASP A 49 3.91 -0.01 -10.28
N ALA A 50 2.60 -0.33 -10.35
CA ALA A 50 1.74 -0.39 -9.17
C ALA A 50 2.21 -1.47 -8.18
N ARG A 51 2.57 -2.66 -8.67
CA ARG A 51 3.13 -3.74 -7.84
C ARG A 51 4.42 -3.32 -7.14
N ARG A 52 5.31 -2.63 -7.85
CA ARG A 52 6.55 -2.13 -7.27
C ARG A 52 6.28 -1.16 -6.12
N SER A 53 5.35 -0.22 -6.30
CA SER A 53 4.97 0.72 -5.24
C SER A 53 4.35 0.01 -4.02
N VAL A 54 3.54 -1.02 -4.26
CA VAL A 54 2.98 -1.90 -3.22
C VAL A 54 4.08 -2.61 -2.45
N ASP A 55 5.03 -3.23 -3.15
CA ASP A 55 6.12 -4.00 -2.56
C ASP A 55 7.05 -3.10 -1.71
N GLU A 56 7.37 -1.90 -2.21
CA GLU A 56 8.20 -0.92 -1.48
C GLU A 56 7.53 -0.49 -0.15
N LYS A 57 6.22 -0.23 -0.16
CA LYS A 57 5.47 0.13 1.06
C LYS A 57 5.33 -1.05 2.01
N ALA A 58 5.09 -2.25 1.48
CA ALA A 58 4.98 -3.47 2.27
C ALA A 58 6.31 -3.80 2.97
N GLU A 59 7.45 -3.64 2.30
CA GLU A 59 8.77 -3.84 2.90
C GLU A 59 9.04 -2.86 4.04
N GLN A 60 8.69 -1.58 3.85
CA GLN A 60 8.80 -0.56 4.91
C GLN A 60 7.95 -0.91 6.14
N LEU A 61 6.67 -1.26 5.95
CA LEU A 61 5.76 -1.65 7.02
C LEU A 61 6.27 -2.90 7.77
N LYS A 62 6.79 -3.87 7.02
CA LYS A 62 7.35 -5.10 7.58
C LYS A 62 8.58 -4.80 8.43
N ALA A 63 9.49 -3.95 7.96
CA ALA A 63 10.66 -3.54 8.72
C ALA A 63 10.28 -2.84 10.04
N ILE A 64 9.31 -1.91 9.98
CA ILE A 64 8.80 -1.21 11.17
C ILE A 64 8.20 -2.22 12.16
N SER A 65 7.33 -3.12 11.69
CA SER A 65 6.67 -4.13 12.53
C SER A 65 7.68 -5.03 13.25
N HIS A 66 8.69 -5.53 12.53
CA HIS A 66 9.76 -6.34 13.14
C HIS A 66 10.56 -5.55 14.18
N LEU A 67 10.91 -4.30 13.91
CA LEU A 67 11.66 -3.47 14.85
C LEU A 67 10.85 -3.17 16.12
N SER A 68 9.56 -2.86 15.98
CA SER A 68 8.66 -2.68 17.13
C SER A 68 8.51 -3.95 17.97
N ALA A 69 8.44 -5.13 17.35
CA ALA A 69 8.36 -6.40 18.05
C ALA A 69 9.61 -6.67 18.90
N LEU A 70 10.79 -6.37 18.36
CA LEU A 70 12.05 -6.51 19.10
C LEU A 70 12.11 -5.57 20.31
N ILE A 71 11.73 -4.30 20.14
CA ILE A 71 11.74 -3.34 21.25
C ILE A 71 10.69 -3.71 22.31
N ALA A 72 9.48 -4.10 21.90
CA ALA A 72 8.45 -4.58 22.82
C ALA A 72 8.90 -5.82 23.60
N GLY A 73 9.47 -6.80 22.91
CA GLY A 73 9.99 -8.03 23.51
C GLY A 73 11.10 -7.74 24.51
N PHE A 74 12.07 -6.90 24.15
CA PHE A 74 13.15 -6.52 25.05
C PHE A 74 12.63 -5.75 26.27
N ALA A 75 11.72 -4.80 26.09
CA ALA A 75 11.11 -4.07 27.20
C ALA A 75 10.34 -5.01 28.16
N MET A 76 9.61 -5.98 27.61
CA MET A 76 8.90 -7.00 28.39
C MET A 76 9.87 -7.88 29.17
N ILE A 77 10.94 -8.38 28.54
CA ILE A 77 11.97 -9.20 29.21
C ILE A 77 12.61 -8.42 30.36
N VAL A 78 13.00 -7.16 30.14
CA VAL A 78 13.57 -6.31 31.20
C VAL A 78 12.59 -6.13 32.36
N MET A 79 11.29 -6.01 32.08
CA MET A 79 10.26 -5.85 33.10
C MET A 79 10.09 -7.11 33.97
N VAL A 80 10.23 -8.32 33.40
CA VAL A 80 10.03 -9.58 34.14
C VAL A 80 11.30 -10.11 34.80
N GLU A 81 12.48 -9.81 34.24
CA GLU A 81 13.78 -10.30 34.74
C GLU A 81 14.34 -9.41 35.87
N ILE A 82 13.81 -8.22 36.07
CA ILE A 82 14.32 -7.30 37.09
C ILE A 82 13.96 -7.83 38.50
N GLN A 83 15.00 -8.22 39.25
CA GLN A 83 14.83 -8.57 40.66
C GLN A 83 14.76 -7.30 41.49
N LEU A 84 13.57 -6.99 42.00
CA LEU A 84 13.31 -5.78 42.77
C LEU A 84 13.77 -5.99 44.22
N PRO A 85 14.63 -5.12 44.77
CA PRO A 85 14.94 -5.16 46.20
C PRO A 85 13.73 -4.74 47.04
N ASP A 86 13.55 -5.35 48.21
CA ASP A 86 12.37 -5.15 49.08
C ASP A 86 12.24 -3.72 49.63
N ASP A 87 13.33 -2.95 49.66
CA ASP A 87 13.40 -1.58 50.21
C ASP A 87 13.33 -0.51 49.10
N LEU A 88 12.57 -0.77 48.04
CA LEU A 88 12.42 0.17 46.92
C LEU A 88 11.25 1.14 47.15
N HIS A 89 11.48 2.43 46.89
CA HIS A 89 10.43 3.44 46.98
C HIS A 89 9.28 3.13 46.00
N LEU A 90 8.05 3.02 46.52
CA LEU A 90 6.85 2.68 45.76
C LEU A 90 6.65 3.55 44.51
N GLY A 91 6.95 4.85 44.61
CA GLY A 91 6.85 5.78 43.47
C GLY A 91 7.75 5.41 42.28
N LEU A 92 8.95 4.88 42.55
CA LEU A 92 9.88 4.47 41.49
C LEU A 92 9.35 3.21 40.77
N LEU A 93 8.78 2.29 41.53
CA LEU A 93 8.17 1.07 41.02
C LEU A 93 6.95 1.37 40.14
N VAL A 94 6.07 2.28 40.57
CA VAL A 94 4.88 2.68 39.80
C VAL A 94 5.27 3.37 38.49
N ILE A 95 6.26 4.28 38.51
CA ILE A 95 6.76 4.94 37.31
C ILE A 95 7.42 3.93 36.36
N PHE A 96 8.21 2.99 36.90
CA PHE A 96 8.84 1.93 36.10
C PHE A 96 7.83 1.00 35.44
N GLY A 97 6.90 0.44 36.21
CA GLY A 97 5.85 -0.42 35.67
C GLY A 97 4.96 0.31 34.67
N GLY A 98 4.56 1.55 34.98
CA GLY A 98 3.72 2.37 34.10
C GLY A 98 4.40 2.74 32.79
N THR A 99 5.68 3.15 32.82
CA THR A 99 6.42 3.49 31.60
C THR A 99 6.74 2.25 30.78
N SER A 100 7.12 1.12 31.40
CA SER A 100 7.36 -0.14 30.70
C SER A 100 6.11 -0.68 30.00
N ALA A 101 4.97 -0.71 30.71
CA ALA A 101 3.68 -1.08 30.12
C ALA A 101 3.28 -0.13 28.97
N GLY A 102 3.57 1.17 29.12
CA GLY A 102 3.39 2.16 28.07
C GLY A 102 4.22 1.88 26.82
N VAL A 103 5.50 1.50 26.97
CA VAL A 103 6.37 1.13 25.83
C VAL A 103 5.82 -0.09 25.11
N VAL A 104 5.51 -1.16 25.85
CA VAL A 104 4.96 -2.39 25.26
C VAL A 104 3.64 -2.09 24.55
N GLY A 105 2.75 -1.31 25.16
CA GLY A 105 1.48 -0.90 24.56
C GLY A 105 1.66 -0.09 23.27
N LEU A 106 2.52 0.93 23.27
CA LEU A 106 2.79 1.76 22.08
C LEU A 106 3.41 0.94 20.95
N MET A 107 4.36 0.05 21.26
CA MET A 107 5.00 -0.80 20.26
C MET A 107 4.04 -1.84 19.71
N LEU A 108 3.15 -2.42 20.53
CA LEU A 108 2.10 -3.31 20.07
C LEU A 108 1.09 -2.60 19.16
N ILE A 109 0.68 -1.38 19.49
CA ILE A 109 -0.19 -0.57 18.61
C ILE A 109 0.50 -0.34 17.26
N ALA A 110 1.78 0.04 17.27
CA ALA A 110 2.54 0.23 16.03
C ALA A 110 2.62 -1.05 15.18
N MET A 111 2.88 -2.20 15.80
CA MET A 111 2.90 -3.51 15.13
C MET A 111 1.54 -3.87 14.54
N LEU A 112 0.47 -3.76 15.32
CA LEU A 112 -0.87 -4.16 14.92
C LEU A 112 -1.39 -3.27 13.80
N SER A 113 -1.24 -1.95 13.91
CA SER A 113 -1.60 -1.02 12.84
C SER A 113 -0.81 -1.29 11.57
N SER A 114 0.51 -1.53 11.67
CA SER A 114 1.33 -1.88 10.50
C SER A 114 0.87 -3.20 9.85
N THR A 115 0.45 -4.17 10.66
CA THR A 115 -0.06 -5.47 10.17
C THR A 115 -1.41 -5.32 9.48
N MET A 116 -2.31 -4.49 10.02
CA MET A 116 -3.60 -4.19 9.40
C MET A 116 -3.42 -3.53 8.03
N VAL A 117 -2.53 -2.53 7.93
CA VAL A 117 -2.21 -1.88 6.66
C VAL A 117 -1.57 -2.87 5.67
N LEU A 118 -0.69 -3.75 6.15
CA LEU A 118 -0.10 -4.80 5.31
C LEU A 118 -1.17 -5.76 4.76
N ILE A 119 -2.14 -6.17 5.59
CA ILE A 119 -3.27 -7.00 5.16
C ILE A 119 -4.14 -6.26 4.13
N ALA A 120 -4.34 -4.95 4.31
CA ALA A 120 -5.08 -4.12 3.36
C ALA A 120 -4.37 -4.08 1.99
N ILE A 121 -3.04 -3.89 1.97
CA ILE A 121 -2.23 -3.93 0.74
C ILE A 121 -2.29 -5.31 0.07
N LEU A 122 -2.23 -6.40 0.83
CA LEU A 122 -2.31 -7.76 0.27
C LEU A 122 -3.67 -8.05 -0.41
N LYS A 123 -4.73 -7.33 -0.02
CA LYS A 123 -6.04 -7.43 -0.64
C LYS A 123 -6.21 -6.49 -1.84
N PHE A 124 -5.25 -5.63 -2.14
CA PHE A 124 -5.31 -4.72 -3.28
C PHE A 124 -5.09 -5.49 -4.59
N ASP A 125 -6.12 -5.55 -5.44
CA ASP A 125 -6.02 -6.20 -6.75
C ASP A 125 -5.58 -5.21 -7.83
N CYS A 126 -4.29 -5.22 -8.16
CA CYS A 126 -3.70 -4.41 -9.22
C CYS A 126 -4.31 -4.70 -10.61
N LYS A 127 -4.82 -5.93 -10.84
CA LYS A 127 -5.43 -6.30 -12.13
C LYS A 127 -6.81 -5.68 -12.27
N SER A 128 -7.60 -5.65 -11.20
CA SER A 128 -8.92 -5.01 -11.22
C SER A 128 -8.88 -3.54 -11.64
N VAL A 129 -7.80 -2.81 -11.30
CA VAL A 129 -7.59 -1.42 -11.69
C VAL A 129 -7.30 -1.30 -13.19
N ALA A 130 -6.43 -2.15 -13.72
CA ALA A 130 -6.06 -2.16 -15.13
C ALA A 130 -7.20 -2.64 -16.05
N ASP A 131 -7.92 -3.68 -15.63
CA ASP A 131 -9.05 -4.24 -16.37
C ASP A 131 -10.22 -3.25 -16.41
N THR A 132 -10.46 -2.54 -15.30
CA THR A 132 -11.52 -1.54 -15.26
C THR A 132 -11.21 -0.35 -16.17
N ALA A 133 -9.96 0.11 -16.22
CA ALA A 133 -9.51 1.13 -17.18
C ALA A 133 -9.73 0.73 -18.65
N SER A 134 -9.70 -0.57 -18.95
CA SER A 134 -10.00 -1.09 -20.29
C SER A 134 -11.50 -1.23 -20.59
N SER A 135 -12.33 -1.47 -19.57
CA SER A 135 -13.76 -1.77 -19.70
C SER A 135 -14.70 -0.56 -19.73
N GLY A 136 -14.19 0.65 -19.49
CA GLY A 136 -14.98 1.88 -19.46
C GLY A 136 -15.92 2.03 -18.25
N ARG A 137 -15.88 1.11 -17.29
CA ARG A 137 -16.58 1.26 -15.99
C ARG A 137 -15.75 2.16 -15.06
N PRO A 138 -16.37 2.94 -14.17
CA PRO A 138 -15.62 3.68 -13.17
C PRO A 138 -15.03 2.71 -12.12
N PRO A 139 -13.70 2.64 -11.95
CA PRO A 139 -13.11 1.83 -10.88
C PRO A 139 -13.39 2.47 -9.52
N ARG A 140 -13.34 1.65 -8.45
CA ARG A 140 -13.42 2.16 -7.07
C ARG A 140 -12.21 3.04 -6.71
N PHE A 141 -11.03 2.72 -7.27
CA PHE A 141 -9.80 3.49 -7.14
C PHE A 141 -9.09 3.53 -8.49
N GLN A 142 -8.60 4.70 -8.92
CA GLN A 142 -7.94 4.86 -10.22
C GLN A 142 -6.45 4.49 -10.17
N SER A 143 -5.83 4.56 -8.98
CA SER A 143 -4.43 4.24 -8.75
C SER A 143 -4.22 3.63 -7.36
N PHE A 144 -3.05 3.00 -7.16
CA PHE A 144 -2.63 2.56 -5.84
C PHE A 144 -2.49 3.75 -4.86
N GLU A 145 -2.04 4.90 -5.35
CA GLU A 145 -1.86 6.10 -4.52
C GLU A 145 -3.19 6.56 -3.91
N GLU A 146 -4.27 6.60 -4.70
CA GLU A 146 -5.60 6.98 -4.21
C GLU A 146 -6.15 5.97 -3.18
N PHE A 147 -5.90 4.68 -3.39
CA PHE A 147 -6.22 3.65 -2.41
C PHE A 147 -5.42 3.84 -1.10
N TRP A 148 -4.13 4.15 -1.22
CA TRP A 148 -3.25 4.36 -0.09
C TRP A 148 -3.65 5.58 0.74
N THR A 149 -3.84 6.74 0.10
CA THR A 149 -4.19 7.99 0.79
C THR A 149 -5.54 7.93 1.49
N THR A 150 -6.51 7.21 0.93
CA THR A 150 -7.87 7.16 1.47
C THR A 150 -8.07 6.15 2.59
N LEU A 151 -7.33 5.03 2.58
CA LEU A 151 -7.56 3.92 3.50
C LEU A 151 -6.37 3.60 4.40
N CYS A 152 -5.14 3.84 3.94
CA CYS A 152 -3.94 3.33 4.60
C CYS A 152 -3.12 4.44 5.28
N GLU A 153 -3.15 5.66 4.75
CA GLU A 153 -2.28 6.76 5.19
C GLU A 153 -2.49 7.09 6.67
N ASP A 154 -3.73 7.25 7.13
CA ASP A 154 -4.03 7.58 8.53
C ASP A 154 -3.59 6.49 9.51
N ASP A 155 -3.87 5.22 9.19
CA ASP A 155 -3.51 4.07 10.03
C ASP A 155 -1.99 3.86 10.07
N TRP A 156 -1.31 4.05 8.93
CA TRP A 156 0.15 4.02 8.85
C TRP A 156 0.79 5.16 9.65
N GLN A 157 0.27 6.39 9.52
CA GLN A 157 0.77 7.52 10.28
C GLN A 157 0.59 7.30 11.78
N MET A 158 -0.56 6.76 12.20
CA MET A 158 -0.79 6.41 13.60
C MET A 158 0.24 5.38 14.08
N ALA A 159 0.50 4.33 13.29
CA ALA A 159 1.50 3.32 13.61
C ALA A 159 2.91 3.93 13.77
N TYR A 160 3.31 4.79 12.82
CA TYR A 160 4.60 5.47 12.83
C TYR A 160 4.73 6.42 14.02
N GLN A 161 3.66 7.15 14.38
CA GLN A 161 3.65 8.03 15.55
C GLN A 161 3.76 7.24 16.85
N ALA A 162 3.03 6.12 16.97
CA ALA A 162 3.13 5.24 18.13
C ALA A 162 4.55 4.68 18.29
N PHE A 163 5.15 4.20 17.20
CA PHE A 163 6.54 3.75 17.18
C PHE A 163 7.51 4.85 17.62
N THR A 164 7.40 6.03 17.02
CA THR A 164 8.29 7.18 17.28
C THR A 164 8.18 7.70 18.71
N LYS A 165 6.99 7.63 19.33
CA LYS A 165 6.75 7.96 20.74
C LYS A 165 7.22 6.85 21.69
N GLY A 166 7.18 5.59 21.27
CA GLY A 166 7.62 4.45 22.08
C GLY A 166 9.13 4.39 22.27
N VAL A 167 9.93 4.77 21.26
CA VAL A 167 11.41 4.78 21.33
C VAL A 167 11.98 5.64 22.49
N PRO A 168 11.59 6.92 22.67
CA PRO A 168 12.08 7.72 23.80
C PRO A 168 11.55 7.20 25.14
N LEU A 169 10.32 6.66 25.16
CA LEU A 169 9.78 6.05 26.37
C LEU A 169 10.59 4.81 26.78
N PHE A 170 11.09 4.03 25.82
CA PHE A 170 12.02 2.92 26.05
C PHE A 170 13.36 3.40 26.62
N MET A 171 13.90 4.51 26.15
CA MET A 171 15.09 5.13 26.76
C MET A 171 14.86 5.58 28.20
N CYS A 172 13.67 6.07 28.54
CA CYS A 172 13.29 6.37 29.92
C CYS A 172 13.28 5.11 30.80
N VAL A 173 12.78 3.98 30.28
CA VAL A 173 12.81 2.69 31.01
C VAL A 173 14.26 2.26 31.28
N LEU A 174 15.17 2.39 30.31
CA LEU A 174 16.59 2.09 30.51
C LEU A 174 17.25 3.02 31.55
N ALA A 175 16.88 4.30 31.56
CA ALA A 175 17.36 5.25 32.57
C ALA A 175 16.90 4.83 33.98
N GLN A 176 15.62 4.48 34.13
CA GLN A 176 15.04 4.00 35.40
C GLN A 176 15.66 2.69 35.85
N LEU A 177 15.93 1.77 34.93
CA LEU A 177 16.60 0.50 35.20
C LEU A 177 17.95 0.71 35.89
N GLY A 178 18.72 1.72 35.47
CA GLY A 178 19.97 2.09 36.14
C GLY A 178 19.76 2.43 37.62
N TRP A 179 18.72 3.19 37.95
CA TRP A 179 18.41 3.54 39.34
C TRP A 179 17.98 2.35 40.20
N ILE A 180 17.29 1.38 39.59
CA ILE A 180 16.83 0.17 40.30
C ILE A 180 18.01 -0.77 40.55
N ILE A 181 18.82 -1.07 39.52
CA ILE A 181 19.94 -2.02 39.64
C ILE A 181 21.01 -1.49 40.61
N PHE A 182 21.33 -0.20 40.56
CA PHE A 182 22.36 0.39 41.43
C PHE A 182 21.85 0.72 42.84
N HIS A 183 20.60 0.41 43.18
CA HIS A 183 20.02 0.74 44.48
C HIS A 183 20.79 0.10 45.65
N GLY A 184 21.31 -1.11 45.47
CA GLY A 184 22.06 -1.86 46.49
C GLY A 184 23.51 -1.40 46.72
N TYR A 185 24.03 -0.48 45.90
CA TYR A 185 25.40 0.05 46.05
C TYR A 185 25.43 1.30 46.93
N GLY A 186 26.61 1.68 47.41
CA GLY A 186 26.80 2.88 48.22
C GLY A 186 26.27 4.14 47.53
N VAL A 187 25.76 5.10 48.33
CA VAL A 187 25.06 6.30 47.84
C VAL A 187 25.86 7.08 46.79
N LYS A 188 27.18 7.18 46.96
CA LYS A 188 28.06 7.90 46.03
C LYS A 188 28.18 7.18 44.68
N ASP A 189 28.43 5.87 44.70
CA ASP A 189 28.63 5.06 43.50
C ASP A 189 27.31 4.89 42.72
N ARG A 190 26.20 4.70 43.44
CA ARG A 190 24.84 4.67 42.87
C ARG A 190 24.53 5.91 42.06
N ASN A 191 24.74 7.09 42.66
CA ASN A 191 24.38 8.35 42.02
C ASN A 191 25.23 8.60 40.77
N ILE A 192 26.52 8.27 40.81
CA ILE A 192 27.41 8.43 39.65
C ILE A 192 26.98 7.49 38.52
N ALA A 193 26.86 6.18 38.78
CA ALA A 193 26.52 5.20 37.75
C ALA A 193 25.14 5.46 37.12
N ALA A 194 24.10 5.70 37.94
CA ALA A 194 22.76 5.95 37.45
C ALA A 194 22.64 7.28 36.71
N SER A 195 23.38 8.31 37.13
CA SER A 195 23.42 9.60 36.41
C SER A 195 24.02 9.47 35.02
N ILE A 196 25.09 8.69 34.85
CA ILE A 196 25.72 8.47 33.53
C ILE A 196 24.73 7.79 32.57
N VAL A 197 24.04 6.73 33.01
CA VAL A 197 23.03 6.05 32.19
C VAL A 197 21.90 7.01 31.82
N THR A 198 21.44 7.81 32.78
CA THR A 198 20.37 8.80 32.56
C THR A 198 20.80 9.89 31.57
N ILE A 199 22.04 10.38 31.66
CA ILE A 199 22.58 11.39 30.74
C ILE A 199 22.66 10.83 29.32
N VAL A 200 23.16 9.61 29.14
CA VAL A 200 23.24 8.97 27.82
C VAL A 200 21.84 8.77 27.23
N ALA A 201 20.89 8.29 28.02
CA ALA A 201 19.49 8.13 27.60
C ALA A 201 18.83 9.48 27.26
N ALA A 202 19.10 10.53 28.04
CA ALA A 202 18.56 11.87 27.83
C ALA A 202 19.15 12.53 26.57
N LEU A 203 20.46 12.42 26.34
CA LEU A 203 21.11 12.92 25.12
C LEU A 203 20.58 12.21 23.89
N THR A 204 20.44 10.88 23.95
CA THR A 204 19.89 10.08 22.84
C THR A 204 18.44 10.46 22.56
N SER A 205 17.63 10.62 23.60
CA SER A 205 16.23 11.05 23.48
C SER A 205 16.11 12.48 22.95
N CYS A 206 16.94 13.40 23.43
CA CYS A 206 16.96 14.79 22.98
C CYS A 206 17.38 14.88 21.51
N TRP A 207 18.44 14.14 21.11
CA TRP A 207 18.83 14.00 19.71
C TRP A 207 17.69 13.44 18.86
N TRP A 208 17.00 12.42 19.35
CA TRP A 208 15.84 11.84 18.67
C TRP A 208 14.71 12.85 18.50
N PHE A 209 14.29 13.56 19.55
CA PHE A 209 13.22 14.56 19.45
C PHE A 209 13.61 15.72 18.54
N THR A 210 14.82 16.26 18.68
CA THR A 210 15.29 17.39 17.87
C THR A 210 15.46 17.01 16.40
N HIS A 211 15.97 15.82 16.10
CA HIS A 211 16.19 15.40 14.71
C HIS A 211 14.95 14.76 14.08
N ALA A 212 14.32 13.79 14.74
CA ALA A 212 13.21 13.04 14.17
C ALA A 212 11.91 13.86 14.13
N VAL A 213 11.53 14.52 15.22
CA VAL A 213 10.25 15.26 15.28
C VAL A 213 10.33 16.55 14.46
N SER A 214 11.43 17.28 14.54
CA SER A 214 11.55 18.55 13.81
C SER A 214 11.65 18.33 12.30
N LYS A 215 12.40 17.30 11.86
CA LYS A 215 12.57 17.02 10.44
C LYS A 215 11.32 16.42 9.83
N TRP A 216 10.79 15.35 10.43
CA TRP A 216 9.68 14.59 9.82
C TRP A 216 8.29 15.13 10.20
N GLY A 217 8.15 15.74 11.37
CA GLY A 217 6.88 16.34 11.80
C GLY A 217 6.44 17.53 10.94
N TYR A 218 7.40 18.27 10.38
CA TYR A 218 7.12 19.33 9.41
C TYR A 218 6.58 18.78 8.09
N PHE A 219 7.17 17.71 7.57
CA PHE A 219 6.72 17.05 6.33
C PHE A 219 5.30 16.50 6.45
N ILE A 220 4.98 15.82 7.56
CA ILE A 220 3.65 15.23 7.78
C ILE A 220 2.54 16.31 7.87
N LYS A 221 2.81 17.45 8.54
CA LYS A 221 1.84 18.56 8.64
C LYS A 221 1.59 19.25 7.30
N HIS A 222 2.60 19.33 6.44
CA HIS A 222 2.43 19.92 5.11
C HIS A 222 1.59 19.05 4.18
N SER A 223 1.69 17.73 4.27
CA SER A 223 0.85 16.81 3.50
C SER A 223 -0.64 16.98 3.83
N ALA A 224 -0.98 17.17 5.11
CA ALA A 224 -2.37 17.38 5.54
C ALA A 224 -2.98 18.73 5.12
N THR A 225 -2.16 19.75 4.85
CA THR A 225 -2.64 21.09 4.49
C THR A 225 -2.69 21.31 2.97
N GLY A 226 -2.03 20.45 2.18
CA GLY A 226 -1.95 20.55 0.71
C GLY A 226 -3.17 20.03 -0.06
N GLU A 227 -4.03 19.21 0.57
CA GLU A 227 -5.20 18.60 -0.09
C GLU A 227 -6.55 19.27 0.28
N GLY A 228 -6.51 20.53 0.72
CA GLY A 228 -7.73 21.32 1.00
C GLY A 228 -8.44 21.91 -0.21
N HIS A 229 -7.97 21.67 -1.45
CA HIS A 229 -8.50 22.35 -2.65
C HIS A 229 -9.03 21.44 -3.77
N VAL A 230 -9.33 20.18 -3.47
CA VAL A 230 -10.24 19.37 -4.32
C VAL A 230 -11.49 19.09 -3.50
N ALA A 231 -12.52 19.91 -3.78
CA ALA A 231 -13.82 19.85 -3.13
C ALA A 231 -14.38 18.41 -3.13
N LYS A 232 -14.50 17.82 -1.93
CA LYS A 232 -15.52 16.82 -1.65
C LYS A 232 -16.88 17.49 -1.87
N GLU A 233 -17.47 17.31 -3.04
CA GLU A 233 -18.92 17.48 -3.16
C GLU A 233 -19.59 16.49 -2.20
N PRO A 234 -20.46 16.95 -1.29
CA PRO A 234 -21.33 16.05 -0.58
C PRO A 234 -22.37 15.55 -1.57
N ARG A 235 -22.20 14.35 -2.13
CA ARG A 235 -23.32 13.63 -2.74
C ARG A 235 -24.29 13.23 -1.63
N LEU A 236 -25.15 14.19 -1.32
CA LEU A 236 -26.40 13.98 -0.60
C LEU A 236 -27.16 12.83 -1.27
N SER A 237 -27.47 11.85 -0.43
CA SER A 237 -28.61 10.96 -0.56
C SER A 237 -29.85 11.69 -1.09
N ALA A 238 -30.31 11.31 -2.28
CA ALA A 238 -31.67 11.55 -2.72
C ALA A 238 -32.22 10.25 -3.32
N SER A 239 -32.95 9.52 -2.49
CA SER A 239 -34.02 8.64 -2.93
C SER A 239 -34.96 9.46 -3.80
N PHE A 240 -35.11 9.11 -5.09
CA PHE A 240 -36.26 9.57 -5.87
C PHE A 240 -36.80 8.43 -6.73
N VAL A 241 -38.02 8.06 -6.34
CA VAL A 241 -38.96 7.18 -7.03
C VAL A 241 -39.62 7.96 -8.16
N GLY A 242 -39.80 7.32 -9.32
CA GLY A 242 -40.59 7.82 -10.46
C GLY A 242 -39.79 7.61 -11.77
N GLY A 243 -40.08 6.67 -12.66
CA GLY A 243 -41.39 6.13 -13.02
C GLY A 243 -41.97 6.93 -14.18
N VAL A 244 -41.42 6.81 -15.39
CA VAL A 244 -42.12 7.14 -16.65
C VAL A 244 -41.69 6.19 -17.76
N HIS A 245 -42.70 5.50 -18.29
CA HIS A 245 -42.75 4.70 -19.52
C HIS A 245 -42.58 5.56 -20.78
N VAL A 246 -41.70 5.13 -21.70
CA VAL A 246 -41.83 5.21 -23.17
C VAL A 246 -40.91 4.09 -23.70
N GLY A 247 -41.29 3.08 -24.49
CA GLY A 247 -42.44 2.88 -25.37
C GLY A 247 -41.94 2.66 -26.81
N LYS A 248 -41.79 1.36 -27.20
CA LYS A 248 -41.84 0.79 -28.58
C LYS A 248 -40.76 1.26 -29.61
N GLN A 249 -40.28 0.48 -30.59
CA GLN A 249 -40.42 -0.92 -31.07
C GLN A 249 -39.47 -1.05 -32.30
N VAL A 250 -39.33 -2.27 -32.85
CA VAL A 250 -38.83 -2.64 -34.21
C VAL A 250 -37.31 -2.92 -34.27
N GLU A 251 -36.74 -4.06 -34.72
CA GLU A 251 -37.13 -5.27 -35.53
C GLU A 251 -36.09 -6.39 -35.16
N GLU A 252 -36.46 -7.63 -34.79
CA GLU A 252 -36.49 -8.88 -35.63
C GLU A 252 -35.65 -8.84 -36.92
N GLU A 253 -34.83 -9.80 -37.37
CA GLU A 253 -34.72 -11.28 -37.34
C GLU A 253 -33.21 -11.66 -37.33
N GLY A 254 -32.71 -12.86 -37.07
CA GLY A 254 -33.28 -14.20 -36.91
C GLY A 254 -32.14 -15.25 -36.85
N GLU A 255 -32.49 -16.44 -36.33
CA GLU A 255 -31.93 -17.80 -36.60
C GLU A 255 -30.40 -18.04 -36.43
N GLN A 256 -29.87 -19.20 -36.01
CA GLN A 256 -30.30 -20.51 -35.52
C GLN A 256 -28.98 -21.22 -35.14
N GLY A 257 -28.96 -22.12 -34.16
CA GLY A 257 -27.73 -22.87 -33.86
C GLY A 257 -27.81 -23.80 -32.66
N THR A 258 -28.60 -24.85 -32.79
CA THR A 258 -28.94 -25.84 -31.75
C THR A 258 -27.89 -26.97 -31.64
N ALA A 259 -27.30 -27.14 -30.45
CA ALA A 259 -26.85 -28.40 -29.79
C ALA A 259 -25.72 -29.26 -30.47
N PRO A 260 -25.16 -30.34 -29.84
CA PRO A 260 -25.45 -30.91 -28.52
C PRO A 260 -24.24 -31.30 -27.62
N ARG A 261 -24.64 -31.55 -26.37
CA ARG A 261 -24.02 -32.20 -25.21
C ARG A 261 -23.48 -33.61 -25.52
N ARG A 262 -22.19 -33.88 -25.25
CA ARG A 262 -21.63 -35.26 -25.22
C ARG A 262 -21.38 -35.72 -23.79
N ARG A 263 -21.94 -36.89 -23.48
CA ARG A 263 -21.78 -37.70 -22.28
C ARG A 263 -20.99 -38.96 -22.69
N GLY A 264 -20.03 -39.39 -21.89
CA GLY A 264 -19.34 -40.69 -21.97
C GLY A 264 -18.36 -40.75 -20.79
N ALA A 265 -18.55 -41.52 -19.72
CA ALA A 265 -18.64 -42.99 -19.62
C ALA A 265 -17.33 -43.68 -20.04
N GLY A 266 -16.65 -44.28 -19.07
CA GLY A 266 -15.43 -45.07 -19.23
C GLY A 266 -14.92 -45.57 -17.88
N GLU A 267 -15.38 -46.77 -17.50
CA GLU A 267 -14.96 -47.60 -16.37
C GLU A 267 -13.56 -48.21 -16.59
N LEU A 268 -12.79 -48.40 -15.48
CA LEU A 268 -11.98 -49.56 -15.05
C LEU A 268 -10.90 -50.16 -16.01
N PRO A 269 -9.94 -51.00 -15.55
CA PRO A 269 -9.83 -51.76 -14.28
C PRO A 269 -8.90 -51.17 -13.21
#